data_AF-D4DW83-F1
#
_entry.id   AF-D4DW83-F1
#
_cell.length_a   1.000
_cell.length_b   1.000
_cell.length_c   1.000
_cell.angle_alpha   90.00
_cell.angle_beta   90.00
_cell.angle_gamma   90.00
#
_symmetry.space_group_name_H-M   'P 1'
#
loop_
_entity.id
_entity.type
_entity.pdbx_description
1 polymer ?
#
loop_
_entity_poly.entity_id
_entity_poly.type
_entity_poly.pdbx_seq_one_letter_code
_entity_poly.pdbx_strand_id
1 'polypeptide(L)'
;MKLWQILGGATALTVTLAGCAQKSAEVPTPAAGSPATAQQMQVQGPAVTGSVNMRQRIALPPNAVLTVTLSDASLADAPSKVIAQRVIRTEGQQAPFNFAIPFNPADIQPNARIILSAAITVDGQLTFITDTIQEVVNRNGTRADLQLVPVQNIPVQATPTAMP
;
A
#
# COMPACT_ATOMS: atom_id res chain seq x y z
N MET A 1 49.71 -37.86 37.94
CA MET A 1 49.85 -38.22 39.38
C MET A 1 50.76 -37.15 39.98
N LYS A 2 50.37 -36.30 40.95
CA LYS A 2 49.96 -36.56 42.34
C LYS A 2 49.46 -35.21 42.91
N LEU A 3 48.16 -34.99 43.11
CA LEU A 3 47.43 -34.96 44.40
C LEU A 3 48.18 -34.33 45.59
N TRP A 4 47.64 -33.22 46.14
CA TRP A 4 47.09 -33.22 47.50
C TRP A 4 46.06 -32.08 47.72
N GLN A 5 44.95 -32.46 48.37
CA GLN A 5 43.88 -31.70 49.04
C GLN A 5 44.44 -30.73 50.13
N ILE A 6 43.73 -29.78 50.76
CA ILE A 6 42.76 -29.97 51.88
C ILE A 6 41.83 -28.74 52.11
N LEU A 7 40.54 -29.05 52.34
CA LEU A 7 39.44 -28.47 53.16
C LEU A 7 39.43 -27.02 53.71
N GLY A 8 38.22 -26.45 53.68
CA GLY A 8 37.63 -25.57 54.71
C GLY A 8 37.07 -24.27 54.10
N GLY A 9 35.77 -23.98 53.97
CA GLY A 9 34.64 -24.31 54.83
C GLY A 9 34.22 -23.07 55.62
N ALA A 10 33.43 -22.18 55.00
CA ALA A 10 32.69 -21.14 55.72
C ALA A 10 31.52 -20.64 54.85
N THR A 11 30.40 -21.34 54.93
CA THR A 11 29.09 -20.88 54.49
C THR A 11 28.61 -19.78 55.42
N ALA A 12 28.55 -18.53 54.93
CA ALA A 12 27.77 -17.48 55.55
C ALA A 12 26.41 -17.39 54.84
N LEU A 13 25.36 -17.85 55.52
CA LEU A 13 23.97 -17.51 55.19
C LEU A 13 23.81 -15.99 55.34
N THR A 14 23.35 -15.31 54.29
CA THR A 14 22.66 -14.03 54.43
C THR A 14 21.29 -14.15 53.77
N VAL A 15 20.27 -13.80 54.54
CA VAL A 15 18.85 -13.99 54.28
C VAL A 15 18.23 -12.62 54.11
N THR A 16 17.41 -12.47 53.06
CA THR A 16 16.32 -11.47 52.83
C THR A 16 16.77 -10.01 52.62
N LEU A 17 16.15 -9.16 51.80
CA LEU A 17 14.74 -8.99 51.43
C LEU A 17 14.58 -8.78 49.90
N ALA A 18 13.68 -9.52 49.27
CA ALA A 18 13.14 -9.15 47.97
C ALA A 18 12.09 -8.05 48.18
N GLY A 19 12.50 -6.79 48.08
CA GLY A 19 11.56 -5.68 47.97
C GLY A 19 10.95 -5.66 46.58
N CYS A 20 9.64 -5.92 46.48
CA CYS A 20 8.87 -5.59 45.28
C CYS A 20 8.70 -4.06 45.23
N ALA A 21 9.71 -3.35 44.72
CA ALA A 21 9.50 -1.99 44.25
C ALA A 21 8.78 -2.07 42.90
N GLN A 22 7.51 -1.68 42.90
CA GLN A 22 6.69 -1.55 41.70
C GLN A 22 7.45 -0.72 40.65
N LYS A 23 7.80 -1.37 39.54
CA LYS A 23 8.25 -0.69 38.33
C LYS A 23 7.06 0.11 37.80
N SER A 24 7.03 1.39 38.17
CA SER A 24 6.10 2.36 37.62
C SER A 24 6.16 2.24 36.10
N ALA A 25 4.99 2.07 35.50
CA ALA A 25 4.82 2.11 34.06
C ALA A 25 5.37 3.45 33.56
N GLU A 26 6.47 3.38 32.82
CA GLU A 26 6.97 4.50 32.05
C GLU A 26 5.93 4.79 30.97
N VAL A 27 5.11 5.81 31.19
CA VAL A 27 4.27 6.41 30.16
C VAL A 27 5.25 7.01 29.13
N PRO A 28 5.31 6.50 27.89
CA PRO A 28 6.16 7.11 26.89
C PRO A 28 5.59 8.49 26.59
N THR A 29 6.33 9.52 26.99
CA THR A 29 6.12 10.88 26.51
C THR A 29 6.39 10.87 25.01
N PRO A 30 5.47 11.31 24.13
CA PRO A 30 5.74 11.39 22.70
C PRO A 30 6.76 12.52 22.45
N ALA A 31 8.05 12.15 22.46
CA ALA A 31 9.12 13.00 21.97
C ALA A 31 8.99 13.08 20.44
N ALA A 32 8.68 14.26 19.94
CA ALA A 32 8.75 14.60 18.52
C ALA A 32 10.22 14.44 18.07
N GLY A 33 10.47 13.41 17.25
CA GLY A 33 11.81 13.15 16.73
C GLY A 33 12.08 11.67 16.54
N SER A 34 11.29 10.99 15.71
CA SER A 34 11.67 9.71 15.14
C SER A 34 11.32 9.75 13.66
N PRO A 35 12.26 9.47 12.74
CA PRO A 35 11.87 9.22 11.37
C PRO A 35 10.98 7.98 11.43
N ALA A 36 9.68 8.18 11.26
CA ALA A 36 8.79 7.09 10.92
C ALA A 36 9.34 6.54 9.61
N THR A 37 10.16 5.49 9.71
CA THR A 37 10.46 4.62 8.58
C THR A 37 9.09 4.13 8.17
N ALA A 38 8.51 4.75 7.13
CA ALA A 38 7.34 4.24 6.47
C ALA A 38 7.75 2.84 6.01
N GLN A 39 7.43 1.84 6.82
CA GLN A 39 7.59 0.44 6.49
C GLN A 39 6.61 0.23 5.34
N GLN A 40 7.10 0.48 4.13
CA GLN A 40 6.47 0.02 2.91
C GLN A 40 6.40 -1.49 3.08
N MET A 41 5.22 -1.96 3.50
CA MET A 41 4.93 -3.36 3.73
C MET A 41 5.19 -4.05 2.40
N GLN A 42 6.39 -4.59 2.21
CA GLN A 42 6.77 -5.25 0.98
C GLN A 42 6.04 -6.58 0.97
N VAL A 43 4.84 -6.57 0.38
CA VAL A 43 4.06 -7.78 0.14
C VAL A 43 4.89 -8.66 -0.79
N GLN A 44 5.50 -9.70 -0.23
CA GLN A 44 6.19 -10.73 -1.00
C GLN A 44 5.14 -11.73 -1.45
N GLY A 45 4.60 -11.50 -2.65
CA GLY A 45 3.49 -12.28 -3.19
C GLY A 45 3.44 -12.24 -4.72
N PRO A 46 2.49 -12.98 -5.33
CA PRO A 46 2.21 -12.83 -6.75
C PRO A 46 1.94 -11.36 -7.08
N ALA A 47 2.31 -10.94 -8.28
CA ALA A 47 2.16 -9.57 -8.72
C ALA A 47 1.30 -9.50 -9.98
N VAL A 48 0.42 -8.51 -10.02
CA VAL A 48 -0.24 -8.09 -11.26
C VAL A 48 0.73 -7.19 -12.02
N THR A 49 1.01 -7.54 -13.28
CA THR A 49 1.99 -6.85 -14.12
C THR A 49 1.36 -6.35 -15.41
N GLY A 50 1.98 -5.36 -16.04
CA GLY A 50 1.53 -4.87 -17.33
C GLY A 50 2.15 -3.55 -17.70
N SER A 51 1.61 -2.95 -18.76
CA SER A 51 2.00 -1.64 -19.24
C SER A 51 0.80 -0.68 -19.25
N VAL A 52 1.05 0.56 -18.86
CA VAL A 52 0.09 1.66 -18.99
C VAL A 52 0.47 2.48 -20.22
N ASN A 53 -0.44 2.51 -21.18
CA ASN A 53 -0.33 3.26 -22.41
C ASN A 53 -1.28 4.46 -22.39
N MET A 54 -1.04 5.44 -23.26
CA MET A 54 -1.89 6.61 -23.42
C MET A 54 -2.44 6.66 -24.84
N ARG A 55 -3.76 6.85 -24.96
CA ARG A 55 -4.41 7.02 -26.26
C ARG A 55 -3.98 8.33 -26.93
N GLN A 56 -3.83 9.38 -26.15
CA GLN A 56 -3.38 10.69 -26.61
C GLN A 56 -1.87 10.81 -26.47
N ARG A 57 -1.20 11.22 -27.56
CA ARG A 57 0.25 11.49 -27.57
C ARG A 57 0.53 12.92 -27.09
N ILE A 58 0.25 13.18 -25.82
CA ILE A 58 0.53 14.46 -25.16
C ILE A 58 1.65 14.25 -24.15
N ALA A 59 2.59 15.19 -24.08
CA ALA A 59 3.69 15.12 -23.13
C ALA A 59 3.18 15.28 -21.70
N LEU A 60 3.43 14.28 -20.86
CA LEU A 60 3.23 14.41 -19.42
C LEU A 60 4.25 15.38 -18.82
N PRO A 61 3.83 16.31 -17.95
CA PRO A 61 4.73 17.19 -17.25
C PRO A 61 5.53 16.42 -16.17
N PRO A 62 6.67 16.96 -15.70
CA PRO A 62 7.57 16.23 -14.79
C PRO A 62 6.98 15.97 -13.40
N ASN A 63 5.98 16.75 -12.99
CA ASN A 63 5.23 16.59 -11.74
C ASN A 63 4.07 15.59 -11.83
N ALA A 64 3.87 14.91 -12.96
CA ALA A 64 2.79 13.94 -13.10
C ALA A 64 3.05 12.67 -12.26
N VAL A 65 1.98 12.16 -11.65
CA VAL A 65 2.01 10.96 -10.81
C VAL A 65 1.02 9.96 -11.36
N LEU A 66 1.53 8.81 -11.80
CA LEU A 66 0.74 7.65 -12.19
C LEU A 66 0.43 6.80 -10.96
N THR A 67 -0.85 6.55 -10.73
CA THR A 67 -1.34 5.64 -9.70
C THR A 67 -2.05 4.49 -10.37
N VAL A 68 -1.58 3.27 -10.14
CA VAL A 68 -2.22 2.03 -10.58
C VAL A 68 -2.78 1.33 -9.35
N THR A 69 -4.06 1.00 -9.38
CA THR A 69 -4.82 0.50 -8.23
C THR A 69 -5.48 -0.83 -8.58
N LEU A 70 -5.21 -1.83 -7.75
CA LEU A 70 -5.85 -3.14 -7.74
C LEU A 70 -6.97 -3.11 -6.69
N SER A 71 -8.21 -3.34 -7.10
CA SER A 71 -9.37 -3.26 -6.21
C SER A 71 -10.33 -4.43 -6.37
N ASP A 72 -11.08 -4.75 -5.33
CA ASP A 72 -12.21 -5.68 -5.34
C ASP A 72 -13.50 -4.91 -5.59
N ALA A 73 -14.18 -5.21 -6.70
CA ALA A 73 -15.46 -4.65 -7.11
C ALA A 73 -16.57 -5.72 -7.16
N SER A 74 -16.50 -6.72 -6.27
CA SER A 74 -17.54 -7.74 -6.14
C SER A 74 -18.88 -7.24 -5.63
N LEU A 75 -18.87 -6.15 -4.87
CA LEU A 75 -20.09 -5.53 -4.36
C LEU A 75 -20.57 -4.47 -5.35
N ALA A 76 -21.75 -4.67 -5.93
CA ALA A 76 -22.28 -3.80 -6.98
C ALA A 76 -22.62 -2.38 -6.48
N ASP A 77 -23.08 -2.27 -5.23
CA ASP A 77 -23.59 -1.03 -4.63
C ASP A 77 -22.64 -0.42 -3.58
N ALA A 78 -21.38 -0.87 -3.56
CA ALA A 78 -20.37 -0.37 -2.63
C ALA A 78 -19.14 0.14 -3.38
N PRO A 79 -18.42 1.12 -2.81
CA PRO A 79 -17.12 1.51 -3.31
C PRO A 79 -16.18 0.30 -3.40
N SER A 80 -15.39 0.22 -4.47
CA SER A 80 -14.42 -0.86 -4.62
C SER A 80 -13.38 -0.82 -3.50
N LYS A 81 -13.11 -1.97 -2.89
CA LYS A 81 -12.10 -2.08 -1.83
C LYS A 81 -10.71 -2.14 -2.46
N VAL A 82 -9.84 -1.19 -2.14
CA VAL A 82 -8.44 -1.22 -2.60
C VAL A 82 -7.69 -2.37 -1.92
N ILE A 83 -7.10 -3.25 -2.72
CA ILE A 83 -6.26 -4.36 -2.25
C ILE A 83 -4.80 -3.92 -2.21
N ALA A 84 -4.33 -3.34 -3.31
CA ALA A 84 -2.96 -2.89 -3.47
C ALA A 84 -2.89 -1.72 -4.44
N GLN A 85 -1.89 -0.87 -4.27
CA GLN A 85 -1.68 0.30 -5.11
C GLN A 85 -0.20 0.48 -5.40
N ARG A 86 0.11 0.93 -6.62
CA ARG A 86 1.44 1.34 -7.03
C ARG A 86 1.41 2.78 -7.50
N VAL A 87 2.27 3.60 -6.90
CA VAL A 87 2.46 5.00 -7.28
C VAL A 87 3.81 5.14 -7.97
N ILE A 88 3.82 5.79 -9.13
CA ILE A 88 4.98 6.02 -9.98
C ILE A 88 5.00 7.50 -10.32
N ARG A 89 6.09 8.19 -9.94
CA ARG A 89 6.34 9.55 -10.43
C ARG A 89 6.84 9.43 -11.86
N THR A 90 6.22 10.12 -12.81
CA THR A 90 6.60 9.98 -14.21
C THR A 90 7.90 10.71 -14.51
N GLU A 91 8.20 11.79 -13.78
CA GLU A 91 9.45 12.58 -13.93
C GLU A 91 9.71 13.02 -15.39
N GLY A 92 8.63 13.23 -16.15
CA GLY A 92 8.67 13.65 -17.56
C GLY A 92 8.84 12.50 -18.54
N GLN A 93 9.01 11.27 -18.06
CA GLN A 93 8.94 10.07 -18.88
C GLN A 93 7.56 9.96 -19.53
N GLN A 94 7.53 9.37 -20.72
CA GLN A 94 6.30 9.17 -21.48
C GLN A 94 5.92 7.69 -21.50
N ALA A 95 4.64 7.42 -21.76
CA ALA A 95 4.15 6.06 -21.91
C ALA A 95 4.90 5.31 -23.03
N PRO A 96 5.07 3.98 -22.93
CA PRO A 96 4.46 3.07 -21.94
C PRO A 96 5.14 3.06 -20.55
N PHE A 97 4.34 2.97 -19.49
CA PHE A 97 4.81 2.77 -18.12
C PHE A 97 4.61 1.33 -17.68
N ASN A 98 5.70 0.62 -17.38
CA ASN A 98 5.59 -0.73 -16.85
C ASN A 98 5.32 -0.69 -15.34
N PHE A 99 4.43 -1.56 -14.86
CA PHE A 99 4.14 -1.69 -13.45
C PHE A 99 4.14 -3.15 -12.99
N ALA A 100 4.37 -3.32 -11.69
CA ALA A 100 4.15 -4.56 -10.96
C ALA A 100 3.53 -4.19 -9.61
N ILE A 101 2.34 -4.72 -9.33
CA ILE A 101 1.62 -4.54 -8.07
C ILE A 101 1.60 -5.89 -7.36
N PRO A 102 2.49 -6.11 -6.37
CA PRO A 102 2.39 -7.30 -5.53
C PRO A 102 1.11 -7.26 -4.69
N PHE A 103 0.49 -8.41 -4.49
CA PHE A 103 -0.68 -8.55 -3.64
C PHE A 103 -0.58 -9.83 -2.80
N ASN A 104 -1.32 -9.86 -1.69
CA ASN A 104 -1.44 -11.04 -0.87
C ASN A 104 -2.64 -11.88 -1.36
N PRO A 105 -2.46 -13.13 -1.78
CA PRO A 105 -3.55 -13.96 -2.28
C PRO A 105 -4.64 -14.22 -1.23
N ALA A 106 -4.33 -14.11 0.06
CA ALA A 106 -5.32 -14.25 1.13
C ALA A 106 -6.36 -13.11 1.14
N ASP A 107 -6.05 -11.95 0.53
CA ASP A 107 -6.98 -10.82 0.45
C ASP A 107 -8.00 -10.97 -0.68
N ILE A 108 -7.85 -11.99 -1.54
CA ILE A 108 -8.69 -12.22 -2.72
C ILE A 108 -9.63 -13.39 -2.46
N GLN A 109 -10.93 -13.13 -2.48
CA GLN A 109 -11.92 -14.20 -2.40
C GLN A 109 -11.97 -14.99 -3.72
N PRO A 110 -12.26 -16.30 -3.70
CA PRO A 110 -12.26 -17.14 -4.91
C PRO A 110 -13.16 -16.64 -6.04
N ASN A 111 -14.28 -15.98 -5.70
CA ASN A 111 -15.24 -15.42 -6.66
C ASN A 111 -15.19 -13.89 -6.74
N ALA A 112 -14.11 -13.28 -6.22
CA ALA A 112 -13.96 -11.84 -6.22
C ALA A 112 -13.82 -11.28 -7.65
N ARG A 113 -14.44 -10.14 -7.92
CA ARG A 113 -14.26 -9.37 -9.15
C ARG A 113 -13.13 -8.39 -8.94
N ILE A 114 -11.90 -8.86 -9.18
CA ILE A 114 -10.71 -8.03 -9.03
C ILE A 114 -10.51 -7.20 -10.29
N ILE A 115 -10.48 -5.89 -10.12
CA ILE A 115 -10.34 -4.91 -11.18
C ILE A 115 -9.03 -4.14 -11.05
N LEU A 116 -8.48 -3.79 -12.19
CA LEU A 116 -7.29 -2.95 -12.33
C LEU A 116 -7.69 -1.61 -12.94
N SER A 117 -7.25 -0.53 -12.30
CA SER A 117 -7.46 0.84 -12.76
C SER A 117 -6.17 1.63 -12.65
N ALA A 118 -6.01 2.63 -13.50
CA ALA A 118 -4.92 3.59 -13.42
C ALA A 118 -5.43 5.00 -13.64
N ALA A 119 -4.77 5.94 -12.98
CA ALA A 119 -5.05 7.36 -13.03
C ALA A 119 -3.73 8.14 -13.02
N ILE A 120 -3.67 9.24 -13.77
CA ILE A 120 -2.57 10.20 -13.69
C ILE A 120 -3.12 11.48 -13.08
N THR A 121 -2.42 11.97 -12.06
CA THR A 121 -2.66 13.27 -11.46
C THR A 121 -1.51 14.21 -11.75
N VAL A 122 -1.82 15.47 -12.06
CA VAL A 122 -0.87 16.57 -12.22
C VAL A 122 -1.28 17.66 -11.24
N ASP A 123 -0.37 18.10 -10.37
CA ASP A 123 -0.67 19.07 -9.30
C ASP A 123 -1.88 18.67 -8.43
N GLY A 124 -2.06 17.36 -8.21
CA GLY A 124 -3.19 16.81 -7.45
C GLY A 124 -4.51 16.75 -8.21
N GLN A 125 -4.57 17.24 -9.45
CA GLN A 125 -5.76 17.16 -10.30
C GLN A 125 -5.71 15.91 -11.20
N LEU A 126 -6.81 15.15 -11.24
CA LEU A 126 -6.94 14.00 -12.12
C LEU A 126 -7.02 14.46 -13.59
N THR A 127 -6.01 14.10 -14.38
CA THR A 127 -5.90 14.50 -15.79
C THR A 127 -6.14 13.36 -16.76
N PHE A 128 -5.71 12.14 -16.40
CA PHE A 128 -5.98 10.94 -17.18
C PHE A 128 -6.51 9.81 -16.31
N ILE A 129 -7.38 8.98 -16.87
CA ILE A 129 -7.94 7.79 -16.24
C ILE A 129 -8.00 6.65 -17.25
N THR A 130 -8.05 5.41 -16.76
CA THR A 130 -8.23 4.23 -17.62
C THR A 130 -9.60 4.26 -18.27
N ASP A 131 -9.65 4.01 -19.58
CA ASP A 131 -10.87 4.00 -20.39
C ASP A 131 -11.78 2.80 -20.08
N THR A 132 -11.17 1.62 -19.93
CA THR A 132 -11.87 0.36 -19.72
C THR A 132 -11.36 -0.34 -18.47
N ILE A 133 -12.28 -0.75 -17.60
CA ILE A 133 -11.97 -1.59 -16.43
C ILE A 133 -11.44 -2.94 -16.90
N GLN A 134 -10.25 -3.33 -16.42
CA GLN A 134 -9.66 -4.63 -16.70
C GLN A 134 -9.86 -5.56 -15.51
N GLU A 135 -10.46 -6.72 -15.73
CA GLU A 135 -10.59 -7.76 -14.70
C GLU A 135 -9.33 -8.63 -14.69
N VAL A 136 -8.78 -8.92 -13.51
CA VAL A 136 -7.51 -9.65 -13.33
C VAL A 136 -7.64 -10.70 -12.21
N VAL A 137 -6.59 -11.48 -12.01
CA VAL A 137 -6.44 -12.56 -11.04
C VAL A 137 -7.44 -13.71 -11.29
N ASN A 138 -8.67 -13.61 -10.80
CA ASN A 138 -9.65 -14.69 -10.83
C ASN A 138 -10.22 -14.96 -12.22
N ARG A 139 -10.22 -13.96 -13.12
CA ARG A 139 -10.87 -14.06 -14.44
C ARG A 139 -9.89 -14.06 -15.61
N ASN A 140 -8.86 -13.22 -15.60
CA ASN A 140 -7.93 -13.07 -16.73
C ASN A 140 -6.44 -13.16 -16.33
N GLY A 141 -6.10 -13.84 -15.24
CA GLY A 141 -4.72 -14.00 -14.78
C GLY A 141 -4.07 -12.70 -14.28
N THR A 142 -2.75 -12.69 -14.10
CA THR A 142 -2.03 -11.59 -13.43
C THR A 142 -1.32 -10.63 -14.38
N ARG A 143 -1.70 -10.59 -15.66
CA ARG A 143 -1.12 -9.65 -16.63
C ARG A 143 -2.23 -8.89 -17.39
N ALA A 144 -2.18 -7.57 -17.37
CA ALA A 144 -3.11 -6.73 -18.11
C ALA A 144 -2.49 -5.39 -18.51
N ASP A 145 -2.71 -4.98 -19.75
CA ASP A 145 -2.30 -3.66 -20.23
C ASP A 145 -3.46 -2.66 -20.08
N LEU A 146 -3.13 -1.42 -19.71
CA LEU A 146 -4.10 -0.35 -19.50
C LEU A 146 -3.94 0.73 -20.56
N GLN A 147 -5.06 1.34 -20.94
CA GLN A 147 -5.11 2.49 -21.84
C GLN A 147 -5.73 3.67 -21.10
N LEU A 148 -4.98 4.77 -21.03
CA LEU A 148 -5.41 6.01 -20.41
C LEU A 148 -6.01 6.98 -21.43
N VAL A 149 -7.05 7.67 -20.99
CA VAL A 149 -7.72 8.77 -21.68
C VAL A 149 -7.80 10.00 -20.76
N PRO A 150 -7.78 11.22 -21.32
CA PRO A 150 -8.07 12.44 -20.59
C PRO A 150 -9.43 12.36 -19.94
N VAL A 151 -9.54 12.88 -18.71
CA VAL A 151 -10.83 13.08 -18.09
C VAL A 151 -11.59 14.16 -18.88
N GLN A 152 -12.82 13.86 -19.27
CA GLN A 152 -13.73 14.88 -19.80
C GLN A 152 -14.39 15.58 -18.62
N ASN A 153 -14.00 16.81 -18.31
CA ASN A 153 -14.70 17.63 -17.32
C ASN A 153 -16.05 18.09 -17.90
N ILE A 154 -17.07 17.24 -17.84
CA ILE A 154 -18.45 17.69 -18.04
C ILE A 154 -18.89 18.29 -16.70
N PRO A 155 -19.12 19.62 -16.60
CA PRO A 155 -19.63 20.20 -15.38
C PRO A 155 -21.00 19.57 -15.09
N VAL A 156 -21.09 18.80 -14.00
CA VAL A 156 -22.37 18.31 -13.49
C VAL A 156 -23.11 19.55 -12.99
N GLN A 157 -24.02 20.08 -13.80
CA GLN A 157 -24.95 21.12 -13.37
C GLN A 157 -25.87 20.48 -12.33
N ALA A 158 -25.55 20.68 -11.06
CA ALA A 158 -26.50 20.41 -10.00
C ALA A 158 -27.61 21.45 -10.13
N THR A 159 -28.71 21.08 -10.80
CA THR A 159 -29.93 21.89 -10.81
C THR A 159 -30.41 21.98 -9.37
N PRO A 160 -30.41 23.17 -8.73
CA PRO A 160 -30.94 23.29 -7.38
C PRO A 160 -32.42 22.95 -7.46
N THR A 161 -32.84 21.86 -6.81
CA THR A 161 -34.25 21.55 -6.65
C THR A 161 -34.84 22.61 -5.74
N ALA A 162 -35.44 23.66 -6.32
CA ALA A 162 -36.25 24.61 -5.59
C ALA A 162 -37.48 23.84 -5.06
N MET A 163 -37.52 23.62 -3.74
CA MET A 163 -38.71 23.11 -3.06
C MET A 163 -39.73 24.25 -2.87
N PRO A 164 -41.03 23.99 -3.07
CA PRO A 164 -42.12 24.96 -2.83
C PRO A 164 -42.40 25.18 -1.33
#